data_AF-A0A7C6WN71-F1
#
_entry.id   AF-A0A7C6WN71-F1
#
_cell.length_a   1.000
_cell.length_b   1.000
_cell.length_c   1.000
_cell.angle_alpha   90.00
_cell.angle_beta   90.00
_cell.angle_gamma   90.00
#
_symmetry.space_group_name_H-M   'P 1'
#
loop_
_entity.id
_entity.type
_entity.pdbx_description
1 polymer ?
#
loop_
_entity_poly.entity_id
_entity_poly.type
_entity_poly.pdbx_seq_one_letter_code
_entity_poly.pdbx_strand_id
1 'polypeptide(L)'
;MKKSNSFRFEKDQRQYWVTLTIVLVLGAVFALGLLVYNNPVAVTSPSFWPVVQRRINAVIAMAIVALAQSLATVTFQSVTSNRIITPSILGFESLYTAIQTAVM
;
A
#
# COMPACT_ATOMS: atom_id res chain seq x y z
N MET A 1 -2.94 -35.79 -13.08
CA MET A 1 -2.56 -34.98 -11.90
C MET A 1 -3.63 -33.89 -11.72
N LYS A 2 -4.61 -34.10 -10.83
CA LYS A 2 -5.79 -33.21 -10.70
C LYS A 2 -5.38 -32.04 -9.79
N LYS A 3 -5.38 -30.80 -10.31
CA LYS A 3 -5.08 -29.60 -9.52
C LYS A 3 -6.07 -29.52 -8.35
N SER A 4 -5.55 -29.61 -7.14
CA SER A 4 -6.28 -29.30 -5.92
C SER A 4 -6.53 -27.79 -5.89
N ASN A 5 -7.66 -27.34 -6.44
CA ASN A 5 -8.08 -25.94 -6.29
C ASN A 5 -8.46 -25.72 -4.82
N SER A 6 -7.81 -24.78 -4.15
CA SER A 6 -8.08 -24.39 -2.77
C SER A 6 -9.41 -23.64 -2.59
N PHE A 7 -10.08 -23.29 -3.69
CA PHE A 7 -11.38 -22.64 -3.68
C PHE A 7 -12.50 -23.67 -3.59
N ARG A 8 -13.44 -23.46 -2.65
CA ARG A 8 -14.55 -24.38 -2.37
C ARG A 8 -15.58 -24.43 -3.51
N PHE A 9 -15.71 -23.34 -4.27
CA PHE A 9 -16.59 -23.21 -5.43
C PHE A 9 -15.93 -22.38 -6.55
N GLU A 10 -16.31 -22.62 -7.82
CA GLU A 10 -15.80 -21.84 -8.96
C GLU A 10 -16.21 -20.36 -8.91
N LYS A 11 -17.35 -20.06 -8.28
CA LYS A 11 -17.84 -18.70 -8.07
C LYS A 11 -16.91 -17.88 -7.17
N ASP A 12 -16.42 -18.49 -6.09
CA ASP A 12 -15.53 -17.84 -5.11
C ASP A 12 -14.17 -17.52 -5.73
N GLN A 13 -13.66 -18.42 -6.57
CA GLN A 13 -12.45 -18.19 -7.34
C GLN A 13 -12.62 -16.97 -8.26
N ARG A 14 -13.71 -16.90 -9.03
CA ARG A 14 -13.97 -15.75 -9.91
C ARG A 14 -14.10 -14.45 -9.13
N GLN A 15 -14.80 -14.46 -8.00
CA GLN A 15 -14.97 -13.27 -7.16
C GLN A 15 -13.65 -12.79 -6.55
N TYR A 16 -12.79 -13.71 -6.11
CA TYR A 16 -11.44 -13.39 -5.62
C TYR A 16 -10.62 -12.67 -6.70
N TRP A 17 -10.54 -13.26 -7.89
CA TRP A 17 -9.78 -12.67 -8.99
C TRP A 17 -10.35 -11.32 -9.44
N VAL A 18 -11.69 -11.21 -9.54
CA VAL A 18 -12.34 -9.93 -9.88
C VAL A 18 -12.01 -8.86 -8.83
N THR A 19 -12.15 -9.17 -7.54
CA THR A 19 -11.85 -8.23 -6.46
C THR A 19 -10.37 -7.81 -6.48
N LEU A 20 -9.47 -8.77 -6.63
CA LEU A 20 -8.04 -8.51 -6.71
C LEU A 20 -7.68 -7.61 -7.90
N THR A 21 -8.22 -7.91 -9.09
CA THR A 21 -7.98 -7.10 -10.29
C THR A 21 -8.55 -5.69 -10.11
N ILE A 22 -9.74 -5.52 -9.54
CA ILE A 22 -10.33 -4.19 -9.29
C ILE A 22 -9.44 -3.37 -8.35
N VAL A 23 -8.98 -3.95 -7.24
CA VAL A 23 -8.12 -3.24 -6.28
C VAL A 23 -6.80 -2.83 -6.92
N LEU A 24 -6.17 -3.71 -7.71
CA LEU A 24 -4.93 -3.39 -8.41
C LEU A 24 -5.11 -2.28 -9.45
N VAL A 25 -6.19 -2.34 -10.24
CA VAL A 25 -6.50 -1.31 -11.25
C VAL A 25 -6.75 0.03 -10.58
N LEU A 26 -7.58 0.06 -9.53
CA LEU A 26 -7.83 1.30 -8.78
C LEU A 26 -6.55 1.86 -8.17
N GLY A 27 -5.71 1.01 -7.56
CA GLY A 27 -4.41 1.43 -7.02
C GLY A 27 -3.51 2.06 -8.07
N ALA A 28 -3.43 1.47 -9.27
CA ALA A 28 -2.66 2.03 -10.37
C ALA A 28 -3.24 3.37 -10.86
N VAL A 29 -4.57 3.47 -10.97
CA VAL A 29 -5.24 4.73 -11.35
C VAL A 29 -4.98 5.84 -10.34
N PHE A 30 -5.04 5.56 -9.04
CA PHE A 30 -4.73 6.55 -8.00
C PHE A 30 -3.25 6.94 -8.00
N ALA A 31 -2.33 5.99 -8.20
CA ALA A 31 -0.90 6.30 -8.32
C ALA A 31 -0.62 7.22 -9.52
N LEU A 32 -1.20 6.93 -10.69
CA LEU A 32 -1.11 7.79 -11.87
C LEU A 32 -1.77 9.16 -11.63
N GLY A 33 -2.93 9.18 -10.96
CA GLY A 33 -3.59 10.40 -10.51
C GLY A 33 -2.67 11.26 -9.65
N LEU A 34 -1.97 10.68 -8.68
CA LEU A 34 -1.04 11.41 -7.79
C LEU A 34 0.15 12.00 -8.57
N LEU A 35 0.62 11.30 -9.61
CA LEU A 35 1.72 11.78 -10.46
C LEU A 35 1.31 12.94 -11.37
N VAL A 36 0.08 12.94 -11.89
CA VAL A 36 -0.39 13.88 -12.94
C VAL A 36 -1.26 15.01 -12.38
N TYR A 37 -2.02 14.75 -11.33
CA TYR A 37 -3.00 15.69 -10.77
C TYR A 37 -2.32 16.87 -10.07
N ASN A 38 -2.81 18.07 -10.36
CA ASN A 38 -2.30 19.33 -9.83
C ASN A 38 -0.78 19.49 -9.98
N ASN A 39 -0.26 19.29 -11.19
CA ASN A 39 1.12 19.63 -11.49
C ASN A 39 1.21 21.14 -11.82
N PRO A 40 1.92 21.96 -11.01
CA PRO A 40 2.00 23.41 -11.22
C PRO A 40 2.81 23.80 -12.46
N VAL A 41 3.50 22.85 -13.10
CA VAL A 41 4.28 23.05 -14.31
C VAL A 41 3.56 22.42 -15.51
N ALA A 42 3.47 23.19 -16.60
CA ALA A 42 2.97 22.68 -17.87
C ALA A 42 3.81 21.49 -18.35
N VAL A 43 3.18 20.49 -18.94
CA VAL A 43 3.81 19.27 -19.47
C VAL A 43 4.92 19.54 -20.51
N THR A 44 4.91 20.74 -21.10
CA THR A 44 5.91 21.21 -22.08
C THR A 44 7.11 21.92 -21.45
N SER A 45 7.10 22.19 -20.14
CA SER A 45 8.19 22.88 -19.45
C SER A 45 9.32 21.91 -19.08
N PRO A 46 10.61 22.29 -19.24
CA PRO A 46 11.75 21.45 -18.82
C PRO A 46 11.74 21.03 -17.35
N SER A 47 11.06 21.81 -16.50
CA SER A 47 10.91 21.57 -15.06
C SER A 47 9.81 20.57 -14.68
N PHE A 48 9.07 19.99 -15.65
CA PHE A 48 8.08 18.96 -15.40
C PHE A 48 8.71 17.65 -14.88
N TRP A 49 9.83 17.23 -15.47
CA TRP A 49 10.46 15.94 -15.17
C TRP A 49 10.97 15.83 -13.72
N PRO A 50 11.67 16.83 -13.14
CA PRO A 50 12.09 16.79 -11.74
C PRO A 50 10.93 16.69 -10.74
N VAL A 51 9.79 17.33 -11.03
CA VAL A 51 8.60 17.30 -10.15
C VAL A 51 7.99 15.90 -10.16
N VAL A 52 7.85 15.30 -11.34
CA VAL A 52 7.34 13.92 -11.48
C VAL A 52 8.29 12.93 -10.80
N GLN A 53 9.61 13.08 -10.96
CA GLN A 53 10.60 12.20 -10.33
C GLN A 53 10.50 12.21 -8.79
N ARG A 54 10.29 13.39 -8.17
CA ARG A 54 10.06 13.48 -6.71
C ARG A 54 8.79 12.76 -6.28
N ARG A 55 7.72 12.85 -7.06
CA ARG A 55 6.45 12.16 -6.76
C ARG A 55 6.57 10.65 -6.96
N ILE A 56 7.34 10.19 -7.95
CA ILE A 56 7.66 8.77 -8.13
C ILE A 56 8.39 8.23 -6.91
N ASN A 57 9.40 8.95 -6.41
CA ASN A 57 10.11 8.55 -5.19
C ASN A 57 9.16 8.41 -3.98
N ALA A 58 8.21 9.34 -3.83
CA ALA A 58 7.19 9.24 -2.79
C ALA A 58 6.27 8.02 -2.97
N VAL A 59 5.83 7.72 -4.19
CA VAL A 59 5.01 6.53 -4.48
C VAL A 59 5.77 5.24 -4.19
N ILE A 60 7.05 5.15 -4.53
CA ILE A 60 7.91 4.01 -4.20
C ILE A 60 8.02 3.86 -2.68
N ALA A 61 8.27 4.96 -1.95
CA ALA A 61 8.33 4.94 -0.50
C ALA A 61 7.01 4.46 0.13
N MET A 62 5.86 4.94 -0.36
CA MET A 62 4.54 4.47 0.08
C MET A 62 4.34 2.97 -0.16
N ALA A 63 4.78 2.44 -1.30
CA ALA A 63 4.69 1.02 -1.60
C ALA A 63 5.52 0.16 -0.63
N ILE A 64 6.75 0.60 -0.33
CA ILE A 64 7.62 -0.07 0.64
C ILE A 64 6.98 -0.07 2.03
N VAL A 65 6.48 1.09 2.48
CA VAL A 65 5.81 1.22 3.78
C VAL A 65 4.56 0.33 3.84
N ALA A 66 3.73 0.30 2.80
CA ALA A 66 2.54 -0.55 2.76
C ALA A 66 2.88 -2.05 2.87
N LEU A 67 3.94 -2.50 2.20
CA LEU A 67 4.44 -3.88 2.31
C LEU A 67 4.92 -4.18 3.73
N ALA A 68 5.74 -3.30 4.31
CA ALA A 68 6.24 -3.45 5.68
C ALA A 68 5.08 -3.49 6.70
N GLN A 69 4.11 -2.59 6.57
CA GLN A 69 2.90 -2.50 7.40
C GLN A 69 2.07 -3.79 7.35
N SER A 70 1.87 -4.32 6.13
CA SER A 70 1.12 -5.56 5.91
C SER A 70 1.85 -6.76 6.54
N LEU A 71 3.16 -6.87 6.34
CA LEU A 71 3.98 -7.94 6.91
C LEU A 71 4.03 -7.87 8.44
N ALA A 72 4.18 -6.68 9.00
CA ALA A 72 4.11 -6.46 10.44
C ALA A 72 2.76 -6.95 10.98
N THR A 73 1.65 -6.58 10.35
CA THR A 73 0.31 -7.01 10.78
C THR A 73 0.17 -8.53 10.80
N VAL A 74 0.53 -9.23 9.72
CA VAL A 74 0.42 -10.70 9.66
C VAL A 74 1.34 -11.38 10.68
N THR A 75 2.56 -10.86 10.85
CA THR A 75 3.54 -11.41 11.79
C THR A 75 3.08 -11.22 13.23
N PHE A 76 2.59 -10.03 13.59
CA PHE A 76 2.06 -9.76 14.93
C PHE A 76 0.84 -10.62 15.24
N GLN A 77 -0.10 -10.74 14.30
CA GLN A 77 -1.27 -11.61 14.47
C GLN A 77 -0.87 -13.07 14.65
N SER A 78 0.19 -13.51 13.95
CA SER A 78 0.73 -14.88 14.06
C SER A 78 1.42 -15.12 15.41
N VAL A 79 2.28 -14.20 15.85
CA VAL A 79 3.04 -14.32 17.11
C VAL A 79 2.12 -14.22 18.33
N THR A 80 1.17 -13.27 18.31
CA THR A 80 0.24 -13.06 19.42
C THR A 80 -0.94 -14.04 19.40
N SER A 81 -1.07 -14.86 18.35
CA SER A 81 -2.26 -15.68 18.09
C SER A 81 -3.58 -14.89 18.19
N ASN A 82 -3.53 -13.60 17.86
CA ASN A 82 -4.67 -12.69 17.97
C ASN A 82 -4.85 -11.92 16.67
N ARG A 83 -5.95 -12.20 15.97
CA ARG A 83 -6.25 -11.61 14.66
C ARG A 83 -6.73 -10.16 14.71
N ILE A 84 -7.00 -9.62 15.91
CA ILE A 84 -7.48 -8.24 16.11
C ILE A 84 -6.32 -7.27 16.28
N ILE A 85 -5.18 -7.74 16.80
CA ILE A 85 -4.07 -6.87 17.18
C ILE A 85 -3.27 -6.48 15.93
N THR A 86 -3.20 -5.18 15.64
CA THR A 86 -2.32 -4.59 14.64
C THR A 86 -1.28 -3.70 15.33
N PRO A 87 -0.10 -3.47 14.71
CA PRO A 87 0.92 -2.57 15.27
C PRO A 87 0.38 -1.18 15.58
N SER A 88 -0.51 -0.67 14.73
CA SER A 88 -1.17 0.63 14.92
C SER A 88 -2.09 0.66 16.14
N ILE A 89 -2.83 -0.42 16.44
CA ILE A 89 -3.68 -0.53 17.63
C ILE A 89 -2.84 -0.65 18.92
N LEU A 90 -1.66 -1.28 18.84
CA LEU A 90 -0.73 -1.35 19.98
C LEU A 90 -0.13 0.01 20.36
N GLY A 91 -0.24 1.02 19.50
CA GLY A 91 0.29 2.35 19.73
C GLY A 91 1.71 2.59 19.20
N PHE A 92 2.22 1.76 18.27
CA PHE A 92 3.52 2.01 17.65
C PHE A 92 3.58 3.33 16.85
N GLU A 93 2.47 3.71 16.19
CA GLU A 93 2.37 4.99 15.46
C GLU A 93 2.49 6.20 16.41
N SER A 94 1.83 6.15 17.56
CA SER A 94 1.93 7.19 18.59
C SER A 94 3.31 7.25 19.22
N LEU A 95 3.96 6.10 19.44
CA LEU A 95 5.33 6.04 19.94
C LEU A 95 6.32 6.67 18.95
N TYR A 96 6.20 6.34 17.67
CA TYR A 96 7.02 6.95 16.62
C TYR A 96 6.86 8.47 16.60
N THR A 97 5.61 8.96 16.65
CA THR A 97 5.31 10.39 16.67
C THR A 97 5.91 11.07 17.90
N ALA A 98 5.76 10.48 19.09
CA ALA A 98 6.32 11.01 20.32
C ALA A 98 7.85 11.10 20.29
N ILE A 99 8.53 10.06 19.80
CA ILE A 99 9.99 10.04 19.64
C ILE A 99 10.41 11.12 18.63
N GLN A 100 9.71 11.22 17.50
CA GLN A 100 10.05 12.20 16.49
C GLN A 100 9.90 13.64 17.00
N THR A 101 8.85 13.94 17.75
CA THR A 101 8.69 15.26 18.40
C THR A 101 9.73 15.50 19.48
N ALA A 102 10.20 14.48 20.19
CA ALA A 102 11.19 14.63 21.25
C ALA A 102 12.62 14.84 20.72
N VAL A 103 12.93 14.30 19.54
CA VAL A 103 14.28 14.37 18.93
C VAL A 103 14.43 15.56 17.97
N MET A 104 13.33 16.01 17.36
CA MET A 104 13.27 17.16 16.45
C MET A 104 13.22 18.48 17.20
#